data_AF-A0A800F8C8-F1
#
_entry.id   AF-A0A800F8C8-F1
#
_cell.length_a   1.000
_cell.length_b   1.000
_cell.length_c   1.000
_cell.angle_alpha   90.00
_cell.angle_beta   90.00
_cell.angle_gamma   90.00
#
_symmetry.space_group_name_H-M   'P 1'
#
loop_
_entity.id
_entity.type
_entity.pdbx_description
1 polymer ?
#
loop_
_entity_poly.entity_id
_entity_poly.type
_entity_poly.pdbx_seq_one_letter_code
_entity_poly.pdbx_strand_id
1 'polypeptide(L)'
;RDQLDDHILAMESDGGVFKPSGFGFTGSDEAFAIMQEIGSLLVPIESGVITRGGGGADIGPIMQEGVPGMGLSVDGTRYFWYHHTDSDTIDKLDPREMALCVATMAVMAYVVADMPERLPR
;
A
#
# COMPACT_ATOMS: atom_id res chain seq x y z
N ARG A 1 12.92 -8.50 17.05
CA ARG A 1 11.63 -9.06 17.50
C ARG A 1 10.99 -8.17 18.56
N ASP A 2 11.75 -7.70 19.54
CA ASP A 2 11.26 -6.91 20.68
C ASP A 2 10.53 -5.59 20.34
N GLN A 3 10.62 -5.11 19.09
CA GLN A 3 9.95 -3.88 18.62
C GLN A 3 8.75 -4.16 17.71
N LEU A 4 8.43 -5.42 17.42
CA LEU A 4 7.33 -5.75 16.51
C LEU A 4 6.00 -5.25 17.05
N ASP A 5 5.80 -5.23 18.37
CA ASP A 5 4.59 -4.70 19.03
C ASP A 5 4.39 -3.19 18.89
N ASP A 6 5.44 -2.48 18.48
CA ASP A 6 5.39 -1.05 18.22
C ASP A 6 5.24 -0.70 16.73
N HIS A 7 5.31 -1.68 15.83
CA HIS A 7 5.01 -1.47 14.42
C HIS A 7 3.49 -1.40 14.20
N ILE A 8 2.96 -0.22 13.87
CA ILE A 8 1.51 -0.01 13.74
C ILE A 8 0.98 -0.58 12.42
N LEU A 9 1.69 -0.35 11.33
CA LEU A 9 1.31 -0.76 9.98
C LEU A 9 2.58 -0.88 9.13
N ALA A 10 2.68 -1.94 8.34
CA ALA A 10 3.71 -2.12 7.33
C ALA A 10 3.11 -1.83 5.93
N MET A 11 3.81 -1.05 5.11
CA MET A 11 3.34 -0.68 3.77
C MET A 11 4.43 -0.97 2.73
N GLU A 12 4.04 -1.54 1.58
CA GLU A 12 4.97 -1.81 0.47
C GLU A 12 4.43 -1.30 -0.87
N SER A 13 5.33 -0.84 -1.73
CA SER A 13 5.09 -0.55 -3.15
C SER A 13 6.21 -1.19 -3.96
N ASP A 14 5.91 -2.32 -4.61
CA ASP A 14 6.86 -3.11 -5.42
C ASP A 14 6.26 -3.57 -6.77
N GLY A 15 5.04 -3.12 -7.08
CA GLY A 15 4.32 -3.46 -8.32
C GLY A 15 4.57 -2.49 -9.48
N GLY A 16 5.57 -1.62 -9.38
CA GLY A 16 5.76 -0.45 -10.25
C GLY A 16 4.93 0.77 -9.81
N VAL A 17 4.94 1.83 -10.64
CA VAL A 17 4.32 3.13 -10.34
C VAL A 17 3.24 3.52 -11.36
N PHE A 18 2.45 2.52 -11.79
CA PHE A 18 1.30 2.74 -12.67
C PHE A 18 0.12 3.32 -11.91
N LYS A 19 -0.94 3.68 -12.65
CA LYS A 19 -2.18 4.20 -12.06
C LYS A 19 -2.63 3.36 -10.84
N PRO A 20 -2.64 3.94 -9.62
CA PRO A 20 -3.00 3.20 -8.42
C PRO A 20 -4.52 3.10 -8.28
N SER A 21 -5.01 2.01 -7.70
CA SER A 21 -6.43 1.81 -7.36
C SER A 21 -6.70 1.82 -5.86
N GLY A 22 -5.66 1.66 -5.04
CA GLY A 22 -5.72 1.71 -3.59
C GLY A 22 -4.79 0.66 -2.98
N PHE A 23 -5.27 -0.16 -2.06
CA PHE A 23 -4.43 -1.12 -1.33
C PHE A 23 -5.09 -2.48 -1.12
N GLY A 24 -4.28 -3.54 -1.16
CA GLY A 24 -4.61 -4.80 -0.51
C GLY A 24 -4.13 -4.78 0.95
N PHE A 25 -5.03 -5.08 1.91
CA PHE A 25 -4.75 -5.02 3.34
C PHE A 25 -4.95 -6.38 4.03
N THR A 26 -4.03 -6.70 4.93
CA THR A 26 -4.05 -7.87 5.82
C THR A 26 -3.92 -7.42 7.27
N GLY A 27 -4.94 -7.72 8.07
CA GLY A 27 -5.06 -7.39 9.49
C GLY A 27 -6.44 -7.80 10.03
N SER A 28 -6.80 -7.38 11.24
CA SER A 28 -8.14 -7.61 11.81
C SER A 28 -9.27 -6.97 10.98
N ASP A 29 -10.49 -7.45 11.20
CA ASP A 29 -11.70 -6.89 10.56
C ASP A 29 -11.96 -5.44 10.96
N GLU A 30 -11.64 -5.09 12.22
CA GLU A 30 -11.75 -3.73 12.73
C GLU A 30 -10.75 -2.79 12.03
N ALA A 31 -9.49 -3.21 11.94
CA ALA A 31 -8.47 -2.47 11.20
C ALA A 31 -8.82 -2.32 9.71
N PHE A 32 -9.38 -3.37 9.10
CA PHE A 32 -9.84 -3.31 7.71
C PHE A 32 -10.93 -2.25 7.51
N ALA A 33 -11.91 -2.16 8.41
CA ALA A 33 -12.94 -1.12 8.36
C ALA A 33 -12.35 0.28 8.46
N ILE A 34 -11.39 0.50 9.37
CA ILE A 34 -10.65 1.77 9.49
C ILE A 34 -9.91 2.10 8.19
N MET A 35 -9.22 1.11 7.58
CA MET A 35 -8.54 1.34 6.29
C MET A 35 -9.53 1.73 5.18
N GLN A 36 -10.74 1.16 5.15
CA GLN A 36 -11.77 1.56 4.19
C GLN A 36 -12.21 3.02 4.38
N GLU A 37 -12.33 3.48 5.63
CA GLU A 37 -12.65 4.88 5.92
C GLU A 37 -11.52 5.81 5.45
N ILE A 38 -10.26 5.48 5.72
CA ILE A 38 -9.11 6.25 5.23
C ILE A 38 -9.07 6.23 3.69
N GLY A 39 -9.32 5.08 3.07
CA GLY A 39 -9.40 4.92 1.62
C GLY A 39 -10.44 5.84 0.96
N SER A 40 -11.51 6.20 1.67
CA SER A 40 -12.51 7.14 1.14
C SER A 40 -11.94 8.53 0.81
N LEU A 41 -10.87 8.96 1.49
CA LEU A 41 -10.17 10.22 1.23
C LEU A 41 -9.47 10.24 -0.15
N LEU A 42 -9.20 9.05 -0.70
CA LEU A 42 -8.48 8.85 -1.96
C LEU A 42 -9.40 8.61 -3.16
N VAL A 43 -10.73 8.59 -2.96
CA VAL A 43 -11.72 8.48 -4.04
C VAL A 43 -11.57 9.58 -5.12
N PRO A 44 -11.28 10.86 -4.78
CA PRO A 44 -11.12 11.92 -5.80
C PRO A 44 -9.98 11.67 -6.80
N ILE A 45 -9.02 10.80 -6.46
CA ILE A 45 -7.92 10.41 -7.34
C ILE A 45 -8.03 8.96 -7.84
N GLU A 46 -9.21 8.35 -7.67
CA GLU A 46 -9.52 6.97 -8.09
C GLU A 46 -8.65 5.90 -7.40
N SER A 47 -8.13 6.18 -6.19
CA SER A 47 -7.20 5.30 -5.47
C SER A 47 -7.67 4.90 -4.07
N GLY A 48 -8.99 4.85 -3.88
CA GLY A 48 -9.61 4.59 -2.57
C GLY A 48 -10.02 3.15 -2.30
N VAL A 49 -9.73 2.20 -3.20
CA VAL A 49 -10.20 0.81 -3.05
C VAL A 49 -9.33 0.07 -2.04
N ILE A 50 -9.95 -0.48 -1.00
CA ILE A 50 -9.29 -1.35 -0.02
C ILE A 50 -9.85 -2.76 -0.18
N THR A 51 -8.99 -3.73 -0.49
CA THR A 51 -9.35 -5.15 -0.63
C THR A 51 -8.74 -5.98 0.49
N ARG A 52 -9.37 -7.11 0.81
CA ARG A 52 -8.81 -8.07 1.76
C ARG A 52 -7.65 -8.84 1.16
N GLY A 53 -6.64 -9.09 1.97
CA GLY A 53 -5.39 -9.69 1.53
C GLY A 53 -4.51 -8.66 0.83
N GLY A 54 -3.21 -8.90 0.86
CA GLY A 54 -2.20 -7.97 0.38
C GLY A 54 -1.00 -7.99 1.31
N GLY A 55 -0.19 -6.95 1.23
CA GLY A 55 1.13 -6.90 1.83
C GLY A 55 2.19 -6.84 0.75
N GLY A 56 3.29 -7.54 0.96
CA GLY A 56 4.45 -7.40 0.12
C GLY A 56 5.56 -8.37 0.46
N ALA A 57 6.54 -8.50 -0.42
CA ALA A 57 7.64 -9.45 -0.26
C ALA A 57 8.50 -9.11 0.96
N ASP A 58 8.84 -7.82 1.13
CA ASP A 58 9.73 -7.34 2.19
C ASP A 58 9.00 -7.24 3.53
N ILE A 59 7.70 -6.97 3.51
CA ILE A 59 6.89 -6.86 4.74
C ILE A 59 6.27 -8.19 5.19
N GLY A 60 6.24 -9.20 4.31
CA GLY A 60 5.70 -10.53 4.61
C GLY A 60 6.22 -11.16 5.92
N PRO A 61 7.54 -11.14 6.19
CA PRO A 61 8.09 -11.72 7.43
C PRO A 61 7.54 -11.08 8.72
N ILE A 62 7.35 -9.76 8.76
CA ILE A 62 6.81 -9.08 9.95
C ILE A 62 5.29 -9.24 10.06
N MET A 63 4.60 -9.37 8.92
CA MET A 63 3.17 -9.68 8.90
C MET A 63 2.86 -11.06 9.46
N GLN A 64 3.72 -12.05 9.20
CA GLN A 64 3.60 -13.40 9.80
C GLN A 64 3.72 -13.38 11.33
N GLU A 65 4.37 -12.36 11.89
CA GLU A 65 4.50 -12.14 13.33
C GLU A 65 3.36 -11.25 13.89
N GLY A 66 2.34 -10.92 13.09
CA GLY A 66 1.12 -10.23 13.53
C GLY A 66 1.09 -8.72 13.29
N VAL A 67 2.08 -8.14 12.60
CA VAL A 67 2.03 -6.72 12.20
C VAL A 67 1.04 -6.55 11.04
N PRO A 68 0.02 -5.67 11.13
CA PRO A 68 -0.86 -5.37 10.01
C PRO A 68 -0.05 -4.88 8.81
N GLY A 69 -0.42 -5.30 7.60
CA GLY A 69 0.35 -4.99 6.40
C GLY A 69 -0.51 -4.68 5.19
N MET A 70 -0.02 -3.83 4.30
CA MET A 70 -0.68 -3.53 3.04
C MET A 70 0.29 -3.30 1.88
N GLY A 71 -0.18 -3.63 0.68
CA GLY A 71 0.54 -3.41 -0.58
C GLY A 71 -0.23 -2.45 -1.45
N LEU A 72 0.47 -1.50 -2.09
CA LEU A 72 -0.13 -0.60 -3.08
C LEU A 72 -0.61 -1.39 -4.29
N SER A 73 -1.90 -1.29 -4.60
CA SER A 73 -2.52 -1.87 -5.79
C SER A 73 -2.43 -0.90 -6.96
N VAL A 74 -1.82 -1.33 -8.06
CA VAL A 74 -1.65 -0.55 -9.29
C VAL A 74 -2.12 -1.35 -10.52
N ASP A 75 -2.30 -0.67 -11.66
CA ASP A 75 -2.50 -1.35 -12.95
C ASP A 75 -1.24 -2.11 -13.38
N GLY A 76 -1.20 -3.41 -13.05
CA GLY A 76 -0.08 -4.29 -13.36
C GLY A 76 -0.02 -4.83 -14.79
N THR A 77 -0.93 -4.42 -15.69
CA THR A 77 -1.03 -5.03 -17.05
C THR A 77 0.26 -4.94 -17.88
N ARG A 78 1.08 -3.92 -17.62
CA ARG A 78 2.35 -3.66 -18.32
C ARG A 78 3.60 -4.00 -17.49
N TYR A 79 3.47 -4.32 -16.21
CA TYR A 79 4.62 -4.51 -15.31
C TYR A 79 5.60 -5.56 -15.84
N PHE A 80 5.08 -6.74 -16.18
CA PHE A 80 5.89 -7.85 -16.66
C PHE A 80 6.34 -7.74 -18.13
N TRP A 81 6.06 -6.63 -18.81
CA TRP A 81 6.60 -6.42 -20.16
C TRP A 81 8.11 -6.11 -20.11
N TYR A 82 8.60 -5.57 -19.00
CA TYR A 82 9.99 -5.12 -18.85
C TYR A 82 10.63 -5.44 -17.50
N HIS A 83 9.85 -5.85 -16.48
CA HIS A 83 10.38 -6.28 -15.19
C HIS A 83 11.52 -7.30 -15.34
N HIS A 84 12.63 -7.06 -14.63
CA HIS A 84 13.86 -7.87 -14.68
C HIS A 84 14.49 -8.00 -16.09
N THR A 85 14.39 -6.94 -16.91
CA THR A 85 15.09 -6.85 -18.21
C THR A 85 15.88 -5.54 -18.31
N ASP A 86 16.81 -5.46 -19.27
CA ASP A 86 17.52 -4.21 -19.59
C ASP A 86 16.59 -3.08 -20.07
N SER A 87 15.33 -3.39 -20.40
CA SER A 87 14.32 -2.40 -20.78
C SER A 87 13.60 -1.78 -19.57
N ASP A 88 13.86 -2.23 -18.34
CA ASP A 88 13.35 -1.63 -17.11
C ASP A 88 14.06 -0.29 -16.85
N THR A 89 13.50 0.78 -17.41
CA THR A 89 14.18 2.06 -17.58
C THR A 89 13.20 3.21 -17.39
N ILE A 90 13.72 4.40 -17.09
CA ILE A 90 12.92 5.56 -16.67
C ILE A 90 11.88 6.01 -17.72
N ASP A 91 12.09 5.72 -19.00
CA ASP A 91 11.17 6.13 -20.06
C ASP A 91 9.85 5.33 -20.07
N LYS A 92 9.71 4.30 -19.23
CA LYS A 92 8.43 3.59 -19.03
C LYS A 92 7.54 4.27 -17.99
N LEU A 93 8.08 5.21 -17.21
CA LEU A 93 7.35 5.90 -16.15
C LEU A 93 6.48 7.02 -16.72
N ASP A 94 5.24 7.07 -16.27
CA ASP A 94 4.37 8.23 -16.43
C ASP A 94 4.48 9.11 -15.15
N PRO A 95 4.93 10.37 -15.25
CA PRO A 95 5.10 11.24 -14.08
C PRO A 95 3.81 11.50 -13.31
N ARG A 96 2.65 11.47 -13.97
CA ARG A 96 1.35 11.66 -13.33
C ARG A 96 0.93 10.41 -12.57
N GLU A 97 1.10 9.22 -13.15
CA GLU A 97 0.82 7.96 -12.44
C GLU A 97 1.72 7.81 -11.20
N MET A 98 3.01 8.13 -11.34
CA MET A 98 3.95 8.16 -10.22
C MET A 98 3.49 9.14 -9.12
N ALA A 99 3.06 10.36 -9.49
CA ALA A 99 2.56 11.33 -8.52
C ALA A 99 1.29 10.86 -7.79
N LEU A 100 0.42 10.10 -8.48
CA LEU A 100 -0.75 9.47 -7.86
C LEU A 100 -0.33 8.41 -6.84
N CYS A 101 0.63 7.53 -7.16
CA CYS A 101 1.16 6.55 -6.21
C CYS A 101 1.72 7.23 -4.95
N VAL A 102 2.47 8.32 -5.13
CA VAL A 102 3.01 9.12 -4.02
C VAL A 102 1.88 9.68 -3.16
N ALA A 103 0.85 10.27 -3.77
CA ALA A 103 -0.30 10.82 -3.04
C ALA A 103 -1.04 9.73 -2.25
N THR A 104 -1.29 8.57 -2.88
CA THR A 104 -1.94 7.41 -2.26
C THR A 104 -1.17 6.89 -1.04
N MET A 105 0.14 6.69 -1.18
CA MET A 105 1.01 6.25 -0.10
C MET A 105 1.09 7.29 1.03
N ALA A 106 1.28 8.56 0.68
CA ALA A 106 1.47 9.63 1.66
C ALA A 106 0.21 9.87 2.50
N VAL A 107 -0.98 9.90 1.89
CA VAL A 107 -2.24 10.08 2.62
C VAL A 107 -2.48 8.91 3.56
N MET A 108 -2.33 7.66 3.09
CA MET A 108 -2.54 6.49 3.92
C MET A 108 -1.56 6.47 5.12
N ALA A 109 -0.26 6.66 4.84
CA ALA A 109 0.76 6.68 5.89
C ALA A 109 0.55 7.81 6.89
N TYR A 110 0.26 9.03 6.41
CA TYR A 110 0.03 10.19 7.28
C TYR A 110 -1.17 9.99 8.19
N VAL A 111 -2.32 9.61 7.61
CA VAL A 111 -3.56 9.48 8.39
C VAL A 111 -3.40 8.40 9.45
N VAL A 112 -2.85 7.23 9.11
CA VAL A 112 -2.62 6.15 10.09
C VAL A 112 -1.65 6.57 11.20
N ALA A 113 -0.57 7.29 10.86
CA ALA A 113 0.42 7.75 11.83
C ALA A 113 -0.10 8.83 12.79
N ASP A 114 -1.07 9.63 12.35
CA ASP A 114 -1.66 10.75 13.10
C ASP A 114 -2.97 10.37 13.82
N MET A 115 -3.40 9.11 13.74
CA MET A 115 -4.59 8.66 14.48
C MET A 115 -4.38 8.74 15.99
N PRO A 116 -5.41 9.14 16.77
CA PRO A 116 -5.31 9.20 18.23
C PRO A 116 -5.17 7.82 18.88
N GLU A 117 -5.67 6.78 18.21
CA GLU A 117 -5.63 5.39 18.66
C GLU A 117 -4.77 4.57 17.71
N ARG A 118 -4.05 3.58 18.26
CA ARG A 118 -3.26 2.65 17.45
C ARG A 118 -4.20 1.80 16.60
N LEU A 119 -3.78 1.48 15.37
CA LEU A 119 -4.50 0.54 14.52
C LEU A 119 -4.67 -0.82 15.25
N PRO A 120 -5.89 -1.36 15.35
CA PRO A 120 -6.12 -2.67 15.97
C PRO A 120 -5.39 -3.79 15.22
N ARG A 121 -4.97 -4.84 15.95
CA ARG A 121 -4.28 -6.00 15.37
C ARG A 121 -5.19 -7.22 15.27
#